data_AF-L7U8C0-F1
#
_entry.id   AF-L7U8C0-F1
#
_cell.length_a   1.000
_cell.length_b   1.000
_cell.length_c   1.000
_cell.angle_alpha   90.00
_cell.angle_beta   90.00
_cell.angle_gamma   90.00
#
_symmetry.space_group_name_H-M   'P 1'
#
loop_
_entity.id
_entity.type
_entity.pdbx_description
1 polymer ?
#
loop_
_entity_poly.entity_id
_entity_poly.type
_entity_poly.pdbx_seq_one_letter_code
_entity_poly.pdbx_strand_id
1 'polypeptide(L)'
;MKNLTGVLVFSTTLMLVLGCHKNTGENPGPTDSGQTPAATAPSSTSKTGADSGATGSDASSLKDASGEPARDQAALEACVDNWLKKHKLDAYGNAEGTMYAGGTPLFDERTGESKDRMEFVFRGHPEARKVCMQPSKTP
;
A
#
# COMPACT_ATOMS: atom_id res chain seq x y z
N MET A 1 -5.49 46.80 27.46
CA MET A 1 -5.64 46.08 26.19
C MET A 1 -5.47 44.58 26.46
N LYS A 2 -6.57 43.83 26.30
CA LYS A 2 -6.67 42.37 26.04
C LYS A 2 -6.00 41.41 27.04
N ASN A 3 -6.82 40.86 27.93
CA ASN A 3 -6.53 39.69 28.77
C ASN A 3 -6.71 38.41 27.93
N LEU A 4 -5.75 37.48 27.97
CA LEU A 4 -5.94 36.11 27.49
C LEU A 4 -5.70 35.15 28.66
N THR A 5 -6.79 34.72 29.29
CA THR A 5 -6.78 33.61 30.25
C THR A 5 -7.40 32.41 29.54
N GLY A 6 -6.55 31.50 29.06
CA GLY A 6 -6.97 30.26 28.44
C GLY A 6 -7.60 29.32 29.46
N VAL A 7 -8.88 29.05 29.30
CA VAL A 7 -9.62 28.04 30.07
C VAL A 7 -9.42 26.70 29.37
N LEU A 8 -8.48 25.90 29.86
CA LEU A 8 -8.40 24.46 29.55
C LEU A 8 -9.32 23.72 30.51
N VAL A 9 -10.58 23.49 30.11
CA VAL A 9 -11.41 22.44 30.73
C VAL A 9 -11.26 21.20 29.87
N PHE A 10 -10.30 20.35 30.23
CA PHE A 10 -10.30 18.96 29.80
C PHE A 10 -11.40 18.24 30.61
N SER A 11 -12.63 18.25 30.07
CA SER A 11 -13.75 17.52 30.64
C SER A 11 -13.67 16.05 30.24
N THR A 12 -13.42 15.26 31.27
CA THR A 12 -13.59 13.83 31.45
C THR A 12 -14.77 13.17 30.71
N THR A 13 -14.46 12.03 30.10
CA THR A 13 -15.23 10.77 30.11
C THR A 13 -16.58 10.69 29.38
N LEU A 14 -16.62 9.89 28.31
CA LEU A 14 -17.74 8.98 28.08
C LEU A 14 -17.27 7.66 27.47
N MET A 15 -17.02 6.70 28.35
CA MET A 15 -17.17 5.27 28.06
C MET A 15 -18.63 4.99 27.75
N LEU A 16 -18.94 4.35 26.62
CA LEU A 16 -20.05 3.41 26.38
C LEU A 16 -20.27 3.26 24.86
N VAL A 17 -19.98 2.09 24.32
CA VAL A 17 -20.98 1.10 23.88
C VAL A 17 -20.22 -0.09 23.31
N LEU A 18 -20.08 -1.12 24.14
CA LEU A 18 -19.87 -2.50 23.71
C LEU A 18 -21.16 -2.95 23.04
N GLY A 19 -21.21 -2.83 21.70
CA GLY A 19 -22.24 -3.45 20.89
C GLY A 19 -21.96 -4.94 20.75
N CYS A 20 -22.55 -5.75 21.64
CA CYS A 20 -22.63 -7.20 21.50
C CYS A 20 -23.44 -7.55 20.24
N HIS A 21 -22.78 -7.87 19.12
CA HIS A 21 -23.43 -8.58 18.03
C HIS A 21 -23.36 -10.10 18.28
N LYS A 22 -24.56 -10.66 18.42
CA LYS A 22 -24.93 -12.06 18.62
C LYS A 22 -24.05 -13.05 17.83
N ASN A 23 -23.35 -13.94 18.55
CA ASN A 23 -22.94 -15.25 18.06
C ASN A 23 -23.97 -16.28 18.54
N THR A 24 -24.85 -16.70 17.64
CA THR A 24 -25.65 -17.93 17.83
C THR A 24 -25.41 -18.76 16.59
N GLY A 25 -24.41 -19.62 16.67
CA GLY A 25 -24.09 -20.64 15.68
C GLY A 25 -23.78 -21.93 16.41
N GLU A 26 -24.78 -22.52 17.08
CA GLU A 26 -24.70 -23.90 17.51
C GLU A 26 -24.82 -24.79 16.28
N ASN A 27 -23.81 -25.63 16.09
CA ASN A 27 -23.66 -26.57 15.01
C ASN A 27 -24.24 -27.93 15.44
N PRO A 28 -25.37 -28.41 14.90
CA PRO A 28 -25.63 -29.84 14.83
C PRO A 28 -24.98 -30.39 13.56
N GLY A 29 -23.92 -31.19 13.76
CA GLY A 29 -23.26 -31.92 12.68
C GLY A 29 -24.23 -32.87 11.95
N PRO A 30 -23.97 -33.19 10.68
CA PRO A 30 -24.80 -34.14 9.94
C PRO A 30 -24.40 -35.59 10.29
N THR A 31 -25.34 -36.33 10.89
CA THR A 31 -25.29 -37.79 10.95
C THR A 31 -25.80 -38.36 9.63
N ASP A 32 -25.02 -39.30 9.10
CA ASP A 32 -25.20 -40.13 7.92
C ASP A 32 -26.52 -40.92 7.88
N SER A 33 -27.12 -41.07 6.69
CA SER A 33 -27.70 -42.32 6.16
C SER A 33 -28.51 -42.04 4.88
N GLY A 34 -28.06 -42.58 3.76
CA GLY A 34 -28.59 -42.28 2.42
C GLY A 34 -29.68 -43.21 1.88
N GLN A 35 -30.10 -42.93 0.64
CA GLN A 35 -30.38 -43.93 -0.40
C GLN A 35 -30.54 -43.26 -1.80
N THR A 36 -29.68 -43.65 -2.74
CA THR A 36 -29.77 -43.45 -4.20
C THR A 36 -30.82 -44.42 -4.80
N PRO A 37 -31.33 -44.29 -6.07
CA PRO A 37 -30.54 -44.09 -7.30
C PRO A 37 -31.17 -43.29 -8.47
N ALA A 38 -30.32 -42.73 -9.33
CA ALA A 38 -30.20 -43.02 -10.78
C ALA A 38 -29.75 -41.80 -11.62
N ALA A 39 -28.56 -41.95 -12.23
CA ALA A 39 -28.11 -41.41 -13.53
C ALA A 39 -28.19 -39.88 -13.76
N THR A 40 -27.13 -39.09 -14.00
CA THR A 40 -25.75 -39.33 -14.45
C THR A 40 -24.92 -38.07 -14.18
N ALA A 41 -23.66 -38.25 -13.75
CA ALA A 41 -22.54 -37.29 -13.69
C ALA A 41 -22.59 -36.12 -12.66
N PRO A 42 -21.73 -36.16 -11.62
CA PRO A 42 -21.74 -35.23 -10.49
C PRO A 42 -20.73 -34.07 -10.60
N SER A 43 -21.07 -33.01 -9.87
CA SER A 43 -20.21 -31.94 -9.40
C SER A 43 -18.92 -32.44 -8.73
N SER A 44 -17.82 -31.73 -8.94
CA SER A 44 -16.81 -31.55 -7.90
C SER A 44 -16.24 -30.14 -8.00
N THR A 45 -17.00 -29.21 -7.41
CA THR A 45 -16.50 -27.91 -6.97
C THR A 45 -15.22 -28.17 -6.18
N SER A 46 -14.11 -27.79 -6.77
CA SER A 46 -12.79 -28.05 -6.26
C SER A 46 -12.61 -27.25 -4.98
N LYS A 47 -12.52 -27.99 -3.87
CA LYS A 47 -11.95 -27.56 -2.60
C LYS A 47 -10.56 -26.98 -2.91
N THR A 48 -10.45 -25.67 -2.90
CA THR A 48 -9.16 -24.98 -2.82
C THR A 48 -9.22 -24.12 -1.57
N GLY A 49 -8.41 -24.52 -0.59
CA GLY A 49 -8.18 -23.72 0.60
C GLY A 49 -7.67 -22.35 0.15
N ALA A 50 -8.36 -21.32 0.58
CA ALA A 50 -7.78 -19.99 0.64
C ALA A 50 -6.95 -19.95 1.93
N ASP A 51 -5.73 -20.49 1.88
CA ASP A 51 -4.68 -20.00 2.74
C ASP A 51 -4.43 -18.55 2.33
N SER A 52 -5.01 -17.62 3.08
CA SER A 52 -4.59 -16.23 3.01
C SER A 52 -3.20 -16.17 3.62
N GLY A 53 -2.18 -16.28 2.77
CA GLY A 53 -0.82 -15.87 3.06
C GLY A 53 -0.80 -14.37 3.34
N ALA A 54 -1.18 -13.98 4.55
CA ALA A 54 -0.85 -12.69 5.12
C ALA A 54 0.61 -12.79 5.59
N THR A 55 1.55 -12.52 4.69
CA THR A 55 2.97 -12.36 5.02
C THR A 55 3.33 -10.88 4.92
N GLY A 56 3.66 -10.29 6.07
CA GLY A 56 4.53 -9.12 6.15
C GLY A 56 3.87 -7.76 5.99
N SER A 57 3.04 -7.36 6.95
CA SER A 57 2.94 -5.93 7.33
C SER A 57 3.53 -5.76 8.73
N ASP A 58 4.81 -6.11 8.87
CA ASP A 58 5.65 -5.69 9.98
C ASP A 58 6.06 -4.23 9.78
N ALA A 59 5.07 -3.34 9.73
CA ALA A 59 5.28 -1.90 9.87
C ALA A 59 5.08 -1.50 11.34
N SER A 60 5.91 -2.05 12.23
CA SER A 60 6.29 -1.43 13.51
C SER A 60 7.03 -2.44 14.37
N SER A 61 8.34 -2.56 14.19
CA SER A 61 9.32 -2.69 15.28
C SER A 61 10.69 -3.01 14.71
N LEU A 62 11.36 -2.00 14.16
CA LEU A 62 12.82 -1.88 14.23
C LEU A 62 13.15 -0.39 14.36
N LYS A 63 12.96 0.09 15.58
CA LYS A 63 13.70 1.23 16.11
C LYS A 63 15.14 0.73 16.30
N ASP A 64 16.11 1.46 15.76
CA ASP A 64 17.56 1.15 15.76
C ASP A 64 18.05 0.12 14.74
N ALA A 65 18.05 0.51 13.46
CA ALA A 65 19.09 0.13 12.50
C ALA A 65 19.33 1.31 11.55
N SER A 66 20.26 2.20 11.94
CA SER A 66 21.02 3.10 11.04
C SER A 66 20.27 3.65 9.82
N GLY A 67 19.41 4.65 10.06
CA GLY A 67 18.55 5.29 9.04
C GLY A 67 19.25 6.18 8.01
N GLU A 68 20.50 5.91 7.64
CA GLU A 68 21.20 6.63 6.56
C GLU A 68 20.68 6.27 5.16
N PRO A 69 20.64 4.99 4.71
CA PRO A 69 20.27 4.68 3.32
C PRO A 69 18.81 5.02 3.00
N ALA A 70 17.91 4.89 3.98
CA ALA A 70 16.51 5.27 3.79
C ALA A 70 16.33 6.80 3.68
N ARG A 71 17.15 7.60 4.37
CA ARG A 71 17.12 9.07 4.27
C ARG A 71 17.70 9.55 2.94
N ASP A 72 18.78 8.90 2.47
CA ASP A 72 19.39 9.23 1.19
C ASP A 72 18.44 8.90 0.02
N GLN A 73 17.75 7.76 0.09
CA GLN A 73 16.72 7.40 -0.87
C GLN A 73 15.56 8.40 -0.87
N ALA A 74 15.05 8.77 0.31
CA ALA A 74 13.98 9.77 0.41
C ALA A 74 14.39 11.14 -0.13
N ALA A 75 15.64 11.56 0.09
CA ALA A 75 16.18 12.81 -0.45
C ALA A 75 16.31 12.77 -1.98
N LEU A 76 16.75 11.63 -2.53
CA LEU A 76 16.81 11.41 -3.98
C LEU A 76 15.42 11.49 -4.61
N GLU A 77 14.45 10.78 -4.04
CA GLU A 77 13.06 10.80 -4.53
C GLU A 77 12.46 12.20 -4.47
N ALA A 78 12.69 12.93 -3.38
CA ALA A 78 12.25 14.32 -3.25
C ALA A 78 12.91 15.23 -4.29
N CYS A 79 14.18 15.03 -4.63
CA CYS A 79 14.82 15.78 -5.70
C CYS A 79 14.16 15.48 -7.05
N VAL A 80 13.94 14.20 -7.36
CA VAL A 80 13.31 13.77 -8.62
C VAL A 80 11.90 14.34 -8.74
N ASP A 81 11.09 14.29 -7.69
CA ASP A 81 9.73 14.83 -7.70
C ASP A 81 9.70 16.33 -7.93
N ASN A 82 10.64 17.07 -7.33
CA ASN A 82 10.77 18.50 -7.58
C ASN A 82 11.21 18.80 -9.02
N TRP A 83 12.10 17.97 -9.58
CA TRP A 83 12.50 18.09 -10.98
C TRP A 83 11.31 17.83 -11.91
N LEU A 84 10.57 16.74 -11.71
CA LEU A 84 9.37 16.39 -12.50
C LEU A 84 8.34 17.52 -12.49
N LYS A 85 8.02 18.07 -11.31
CA LYS A 85 7.08 19.19 -11.16
C LYS A 85 7.52 20.44 -11.92
N LYS A 86 8.81 20.81 -11.85
CA LYS A 86 9.34 21.96 -12.60
C LYS A 86 9.20 21.80 -14.12
N HIS A 87 9.22 20.56 -14.59
CA HIS A 87 9.12 20.21 -16.00
C HIS A 87 7.67 19.91 -16.46
N LYS A 88 6.66 20.09 -15.59
CA LYS A 88 5.24 19.75 -15.88
C LYS A 88 5.05 18.29 -16.28
N LEU A 89 5.76 17.41 -15.58
CA LEU A 89 5.66 15.97 -15.73
C LEU A 89 4.93 15.38 -14.53
N ASP A 90 4.28 14.24 -14.74
CA ASP A 90 3.66 13.44 -13.69
C ASP A 90 4.71 12.67 -12.86
N ALA A 91 4.24 11.86 -11.90
CA ALA A 91 5.09 11.08 -11.00
C ALA A 91 5.99 10.03 -11.70
N TYR A 92 5.73 9.73 -12.97
CA TYR A 92 6.45 8.74 -13.77
C TYR A 92 7.28 9.37 -14.89
N GLY A 93 7.26 10.70 -15.03
CA GLY A 93 7.97 11.41 -16.10
C GLY A 93 7.17 11.55 -17.39
N ASN A 94 5.88 11.26 -17.42
CA ASN A 94 5.04 11.54 -18.58
C ASN A 94 4.43 12.95 -18.48
N ALA A 95 3.80 13.43 -19.54
CA ALA A 95 3.17 14.75 -19.52
C ALA A 95 2.12 14.83 -18.39
N GLU A 96 2.03 15.98 -17.73
CA GLU A 96 0.97 16.22 -16.75
C GLU A 96 -0.41 15.96 -17.35
N GLY A 97 -1.27 15.27 -16.59
CA GLY A 97 -2.60 14.85 -17.05
C GLY A 97 -2.63 13.57 -17.89
N THR A 98 -1.51 12.86 -18.04
CA THR A 98 -1.50 11.52 -18.66
C THR A 98 -2.43 10.58 -17.89
N MET A 99 -3.38 9.97 -18.61
CA MET A 99 -4.25 8.94 -18.08
C MET A 99 -3.67 7.56 -18.33
N TYR A 100 -3.76 6.69 -17.33
CA TYR A 100 -3.33 5.30 -17.42
C TYR A 100 -4.55 4.39 -17.25
N ALA A 101 -5.01 3.79 -18.36
CA ALA A 101 -6.08 2.81 -18.33
C ALA A 101 -5.49 1.48 -17.83
N GLY A 102 -5.87 1.04 -16.63
CA GLY A 102 -5.42 -0.24 -16.07
C GLY A 102 -4.30 -0.18 -15.04
N GLY A 103 -3.93 1.00 -14.52
CA GLY A 103 -2.99 1.10 -13.39
C GLY A 103 -1.85 2.07 -13.63
N THR A 104 -0.63 1.71 -13.23
CA THR A 104 0.55 2.58 -13.37
C THR A 104 1.44 2.06 -14.51
N PRO A 105 2.26 2.91 -15.15
CA PRO A 105 3.19 2.45 -16.20
C PRO A 105 4.30 1.54 -15.68
N LEU A 106 4.37 1.31 -14.36
CA LEU A 106 5.38 0.47 -13.73
C LEU A 106 4.99 -1.01 -13.68
N PHE A 107 3.72 -1.34 -13.89
CA PHE A 107 3.24 -2.71 -13.82
C PHE A 107 3.00 -3.31 -15.22
N ASP A 108 3.63 -4.45 -15.51
CA ASP A 108 3.36 -5.23 -16.72
C ASP A 108 2.32 -6.32 -16.38
N GLU A 109 1.06 -6.10 -16.77
CA GLU A 109 -0.04 -7.04 -16.50
C GLU A 109 0.11 -8.39 -17.20
N ARG A 110 0.89 -8.46 -18.29
CA ARG A 110 1.11 -9.71 -19.02
C ARG A 110 2.09 -10.62 -18.29
N THR A 111 3.09 -10.06 -17.61
CA THR A 111 4.09 -10.83 -16.86
C THR A 111 3.83 -10.84 -15.35
N GLY A 112 3.05 -9.89 -14.83
CA GLY A 112 2.85 -9.66 -13.41
C GLY A 112 4.03 -8.94 -12.73
N GLU A 113 4.98 -8.40 -13.50
CA GLU A 113 6.19 -7.78 -12.94
C GLU A 113 6.00 -6.28 -12.72
N SER A 114 6.62 -5.76 -11.65
CA SER A 114 6.68 -4.33 -11.34
C SER A 114 8.09 -3.80 -11.54
N LYS A 115 8.19 -2.58 -12.08
CA LYS A 115 9.45 -1.86 -12.29
C LYS A 115 9.65 -0.80 -11.21
N ASP A 116 10.91 -0.55 -10.86
CA ASP A 116 11.25 0.55 -9.96
C ASP A 116 10.93 1.91 -10.61
N ARG A 117 10.40 2.84 -9.79
CA ARG A 117 10.01 4.17 -10.26
C ARG A 117 11.23 5.00 -10.65
N MET A 118 12.30 4.98 -9.85
CA MET A 118 13.50 5.79 -10.12
C MET A 118 14.18 5.32 -11.39
N GLU A 119 14.30 4.00 -11.59
CA GLU A 119 14.82 3.42 -12.82
C GLU A 119 13.98 3.84 -14.04
N PHE A 120 12.65 3.74 -13.94
CA PHE A 120 11.73 4.12 -15.01
C PHE A 120 11.87 5.60 -15.38
N VAL A 121 11.83 6.49 -14.38
CA VAL A 121 11.96 7.94 -14.58
C VAL A 121 13.32 8.27 -15.20
N PHE A 122 14.41 7.71 -14.69
CA PHE A 122 15.74 8.02 -15.20
C PHE A 122 16.02 7.45 -16.60
N ARG A 123 15.34 6.37 -16.98
CA ARG A 123 15.39 5.86 -18.36
C ARG A 123 14.72 6.83 -19.33
N GLY A 124 13.61 7.46 -18.94
CA GLY A 124 12.94 8.49 -19.74
C GLY A 124 13.61 9.87 -19.67
N HIS A 125 14.21 10.20 -18.52
CA HIS A 125 14.74 11.51 -18.18
C HIS A 125 16.14 11.41 -17.58
N PRO A 126 17.18 11.15 -18.40
CA PRO A 126 18.55 11.04 -17.91
C PRO A 126 19.07 12.35 -17.30
N GLU A 127 18.51 13.50 -17.66
CA GLU A 127 18.85 14.80 -17.07
C GLU A 127 18.41 14.89 -15.59
N ALA A 128 17.26 14.32 -15.23
CA ALA A 128 16.83 14.22 -13.84
C ALA A 128 17.86 13.46 -12.99
N ARG A 129 18.39 12.37 -13.55
CA ARG A 129 19.46 11.58 -12.91
C ARG A 129 20.70 12.43 -12.66
N LYS A 130 21.15 13.17 -13.68
CA LYS A 130 22.33 14.03 -13.55
C LYS A 130 22.14 15.09 -12.49
N VAL A 131 20.98 15.73 -12.42
CA VAL A 131 20.72 16.80 -11.43
C VAL A 131 20.62 16.23 -10.01
N CYS A 132 19.94 15.11 -9.83
CA CYS A 132 19.60 14.58 -8.50
C CYS A 132 20.62 13.59 -7.93
N MET A 133 21.46 12.97 -8.75
CA MET A 133 22.53 12.07 -8.31
C MET A 133 23.89 12.76 -8.17
N GLN A 134 24.00 14.06 -8.38
CA GLN A 134 25.21 14.80 -8.01
C GLN A 134 25.10 15.11 -6.52
N PRO A 135 25.80 14.37 -5.62
CA PRO A 135 25.93 14.84 -4.26
C PRO A 135 26.62 16.19 -4.34
N SER A 136 25.97 17.24 -3.82
CA SER A 136 26.61 18.53 -3.67
C SER A 136 27.91 18.30 -2.92
N LYS A 137 29.04 18.56 -3.58
CA LYS A 137 30.35 18.57 -2.96
C LYS A 137 30.29 19.61 -1.83
N THR A 138 30.11 19.15 -0.59
CA THR A 138 30.19 20.00 0.59
C THR A 138 31.61 20.59 0.61
N PRO A 139 31.77 21.93 0.62
CA PRO A 139 33.08 22.56 0.77
C PRO A 139 33.68 22.31 2.16
#